data_AF-A0A3M6Q919-F1
#
_entry.id   AF-A0A3M6Q919-F1
#
_cell.length_a   1.000
_cell.length_b   1.000
_cell.length_c   1.000
_cell.angle_alpha   90.00
_cell.angle_beta   90.00
_cell.angle_gamma   90.00
#
_symmetry.space_group_name_H-M   'P 1'
#
loop_
_entity.id
_entity.type
_entity.pdbx_description
1 polymer ?
#
loop_
_entity_poly.entity_id
_entity_poly.type
_entity_poly.pdbx_seq_one_letter_code
_entity_poly.pdbx_strand_id
1 'polypeptide(L)'
;MRDDDRKIYLASQSPRRSQLLTQIGLPHALLLPDAADPHPDDQPEALEALEAVLPGEAPREYVQRVTRLKLQAAQARAQRRGLPPAPILCADTTVALGTQILGKPADAQDARQMLSALSGCSHEVLTAVAVAWPPAWHTGQGRPGQGGAVVQALSVSRVQFAALDAPTLERYIASGEWQGKAGGYGIQGLAAVMVAHIEGSYSGIMGLPLYETHQLLRPWLERQNLERSP
;
A
#
# COMPACT_ATOMS: atom_id res chain seq x y z
N MET A 1 4.72 -30.61 -2.45
CA MET A 1 5.15 -29.31 -1.88
C MET A 1 4.01 -28.72 -1.07
N ARG A 2 4.33 -28.04 0.04
CA ARG A 2 3.35 -27.47 1.00
C ARG A 2 2.94 -26.06 0.54
N ASP A 3 1.81 -25.53 1.03
CA ASP A 3 1.36 -24.15 0.75
C ASP A 3 2.42 -23.08 1.09
N ASP A 4 3.38 -23.41 1.94
CA ASP A 4 4.50 -22.55 2.35
C ASP A 4 5.43 -22.12 1.20
N ASP A 5 5.48 -22.86 0.08
CA ASP A 5 6.38 -22.53 -1.05
C ASP A 5 5.79 -21.42 -1.96
N ARG A 6 4.51 -21.07 -1.77
CA ARG A 6 3.78 -20.03 -2.52
C ARG A 6 3.43 -18.80 -1.70
N LYS A 7 4.00 -18.65 -0.51
CA LYS A 7 3.81 -17.43 0.27
C LYS A 7 4.72 -16.29 -0.20
N ILE A 8 4.18 -15.09 -0.18
CA ILE A 8 4.97 -13.85 -0.23
C ILE A 8 5.05 -13.22 1.15
N TYR A 9 6.01 -12.33 1.37
CA TYR A 9 6.03 -11.47 2.56
C TYR A 9 5.26 -10.18 2.28
N LEU A 10 4.25 -9.87 3.10
CA LEU A 10 3.55 -8.59 3.08
C LEU A 10 4.18 -7.65 4.12
N ALA A 11 4.92 -6.64 3.65
CA ALA A 11 5.52 -5.61 4.48
C ALA A 11 4.53 -4.46 4.77
N SER A 12 3.36 -4.78 5.33
CA SER A 12 2.34 -3.78 5.67
C SER A 12 1.49 -4.18 6.86
N GLN A 13 1.22 -3.23 7.75
CA GLN A 13 0.29 -3.37 8.87
C GLN A 13 -1.18 -3.14 8.48
N SER A 14 -1.47 -2.77 7.21
CA SER A 14 -2.83 -2.48 6.79
C SER A 14 -3.65 -3.77 6.66
N PRO A 15 -4.71 -3.97 7.46
CA PRO A 15 -5.54 -5.17 7.38
C PRO A 15 -6.23 -5.29 6.01
N ARG A 16 -6.53 -4.15 5.36
CA ARG A 16 -7.14 -4.10 4.02
C ARG A 16 -6.26 -4.73 2.95
N ARG A 17 -4.94 -4.54 3.03
CA ARG A 17 -4.01 -5.10 2.05
C ARG A 17 -3.91 -6.62 2.17
N SER A 18 -3.88 -7.13 3.40
CA SER A 18 -3.97 -8.56 3.68
C SER A 18 -5.28 -9.16 3.15
N GLN A 19 -6.42 -8.51 3.41
CA GLN A 19 -7.72 -8.92 2.89
C GLN A 19 -7.75 -9.00 1.36
N LEU A 20 -7.18 -7.99 0.67
CA LEU A 20 -7.12 -7.97 -0.80
C LEU A 20 -6.24 -9.10 -1.36
N LEU A 21 -5.13 -9.43 -0.71
CA LEU A 21 -4.32 -10.59 -1.11
C LEU A 21 -5.08 -11.91 -0.90
N THR A 22 -5.78 -12.06 0.22
CA THR A 22 -6.65 -13.22 0.47
C THR A 22 -7.76 -13.35 -0.58
N GLN A 23 -8.34 -12.23 -1.01
CA GLN A 23 -9.39 -12.22 -2.04
C GLN A 23 -8.93 -12.86 -3.37
N ILE A 24 -7.66 -12.67 -3.74
CA ILE A 24 -7.09 -13.29 -4.96
C ILE A 24 -6.41 -14.64 -4.70
N GLY A 25 -6.60 -15.21 -3.50
CA GLY A 25 -6.03 -16.51 -3.13
C GLY A 25 -4.51 -16.52 -3.03
N LEU A 26 -3.86 -15.38 -2.73
CA LEU A 26 -2.41 -15.31 -2.60
C LEU A 26 -1.99 -15.54 -1.14
N PRO A 27 -1.32 -16.67 -0.81
CA PRO A 27 -0.79 -16.89 0.52
C PRO A 27 0.27 -15.84 0.86
N HIS A 28 0.23 -15.30 2.08
CA HIS A 28 1.19 -14.31 2.51
C HIS A 28 1.47 -14.39 4.00
N ALA A 29 2.70 -14.04 4.39
CA ALA A 29 3.11 -13.86 5.77
C ALA A 29 3.43 -12.39 6.03
N LEU A 30 3.06 -11.87 7.19
CA LEU A 30 3.35 -10.48 7.55
C LEU A 30 4.84 -10.32 7.87
N LEU A 31 5.46 -9.27 7.32
CA LEU A 31 6.85 -8.88 7.59
C LEU A 31 6.88 -7.54 8.31
N LEU A 32 6.49 -7.56 9.59
CA LEU A 32 6.39 -6.37 10.44
C LEU A 32 7.62 -6.23 11.35
N PRO A 33 7.93 -5.00 11.81
CA PRO A 33 8.76 -4.79 12.99
C PRO A 33 8.36 -5.74 14.12
N ASP A 34 9.35 -6.31 14.80
CA ASP A 34 9.12 -7.25 15.91
C ASP A 34 9.50 -6.54 17.21
N ALA A 35 8.54 -6.43 18.13
CA ALA A 35 8.77 -5.81 19.43
C ALA A 35 9.71 -6.65 20.32
N ALA A 36 9.81 -7.96 20.07
CA ALA A 36 10.72 -8.84 20.79
C ALA A 36 12.17 -8.78 20.28
N ASP A 37 12.39 -8.22 19.09
CA ASP A 37 13.70 -8.02 18.47
C ASP A 37 13.81 -6.59 17.90
N PRO A 38 13.88 -5.58 18.79
CA PRO A 38 13.88 -4.18 18.37
C PRO A 38 15.17 -3.81 17.65
N HIS A 39 15.03 -3.17 16.49
CA HIS A 39 16.13 -2.61 15.72
C HIS A 39 15.93 -1.09 15.55
N PRO A 40 16.98 -0.25 15.60
CA PRO A 40 16.85 1.21 15.43
C PRO A 40 16.05 1.62 14.17
N ASP A 41 16.34 1.00 13.03
CA ASP A 41 15.62 1.23 11.76
C ASP A 41 14.15 0.78 11.74
N ASP A 42 13.72 0.01 12.75
CA ASP A 42 12.36 -0.53 12.86
C ASP A 42 11.53 0.19 13.94
N GLN A 43 12.09 1.22 14.59
CA GLN A 43 11.38 2.05 15.57
C GLN A 43 10.28 2.90 14.90
N PRO A 44 9.17 3.21 15.60
CA PRO A 44 8.09 4.01 15.05
C PRO A 44 8.56 5.32 14.40
N GLU A 45 9.45 6.05 15.04
CA GLU A 45 10.00 7.32 14.56
C GLU A 45 10.78 7.14 13.25
N ALA A 46 11.57 6.08 13.14
CA ALA A 46 12.33 5.77 11.93
C ALA A 46 11.40 5.40 10.76
N LEU A 47 10.32 4.66 11.03
CA LEU A 47 9.33 4.26 10.02
C LEU A 47 8.46 5.44 9.57
N GLU A 48 8.06 6.31 10.50
CA GLU A 48 7.31 7.53 10.21
C GLU A 48 8.15 8.53 9.41
N ALA A 49 9.45 8.63 9.68
CA ALA A 49 10.37 9.47 8.90
C ALA A 49 10.41 9.09 7.41
N LEU A 50 10.15 7.82 7.05
CA LEU A 50 10.06 7.39 5.65
C LEU A 50 8.87 8.05 4.92
N GLU A 51 7.79 8.37 5.65
CA GLU A 51 6.56 8.98 5.14
C GLU A 51 6.61 10.51 5.11
N ALA A 52 7.72 11.14 5.51
CA ALA A 52 7.85 12.59 5.48
C ALA A 52 7.70 13.14 4.04
N VAL A 53 6.87 14.16 3.88
CA VAL A 53 6.67 14.86 2.60
C VAL A 53 7.84 15.82 2.40
N LEU A 54 8.50 15.75 1.23
CA LEU A 54 9.59 16.66 0.91
C LEU A 54 9.05 17.99 0.34
N PRO A 55 9.76 19.12 0.51
CA PRO A 55 9.34 20.40 -0.06
C PRO A 55 9.14 20.33 -1.58
N GLY A 56 7.93 20.69 -2.04
CA GLY A 56 7.59 20.71 -3.46
C GLY A 56 7.40 19.34 -4.12
N GLU A 57 7.38 18.26 -3.34
CA GLU A 57 7.25 16.91 -3.88
C GLU A 57 5.85 16.63 -4.43
N ALA A 58 5.78 16.14 -5.67
CA ALA A 58 4.50 15.79 -6.28
C ALA A 58 3.90 14.52 -5.63
N PRO A 59 2.55 14.39 -5.51
CA PRO A 59 1.91 13.23 -4.90
C PRO A 59 2.34 11.88 -5.50
N ARG A 60 2.57 11.84 -6.83
CA ARG A 60 3.06 10.66 -7.55
C ARG A 60 4.47 10.27 -7.13
N GLU A 61 5.36 11.26 -7.01
CA GLU A 61 6.76 11.06 -6.62
C GLU A 61 6.85 10.63 -5.16
N TYR A 62 6.07 11.28 -4.29
CA TYR A 62 5.92 10.96 -2.87
C TYR A 62 5.57 9.49 -2.67
N VAL A 63 4.42 9.04 -3.19
CA VAL A 63 3.92 7.69 -2.90
C VAL A 63 4.87 6.61 -3.44
N GLN A 64 5.50 6.87 -4.60
CA GLN A 64 6.49 5.98 -5.18
C GLN A 64 7.79 5.94 -4.34
N ARG A 65 8.28 7.08 -3.87
CA ARG A 65 9.47 7.15 -3.01
C ARG A 65 9.22 6.44 -1.69
N VAL A 66 8.14 6.76 -0.99
CA VAL A 66 7.77 6.16 0.29
C VAL A 66 7.64 4.65 0.15
N THR A 67 6.99 4.16 -0.92
CA THR A 67 6.87 2.71 -1.17
C THR A 67 8.24 2.03 -1.32
N ARG A 68 9.18 2.62 -2.07
CA ARG A 68 10.55 2.08 -2.20
C ARG A 68 11.31 2.07 -0.88
N LEU A 69 11.24 3.16 -0.11
CA LEU A 69 11.91 3.27 1.18
C LEU A 69 11.39 2.20 2.16
N LYS A 70 10.07 2.01 2.23
CA LYS A 70 9.46 0.95 3.05
C LYS A 70 9.86 -0.45 2.58
N LEU A 71 9.94 -0.68 1.26
CA LEU A 71 10.40 -1.95 0.71
C LEU A 71 11.86 -2.23 1.08
N GLN A 72 12.75 -1.22 1.00
CA GLN A 72 14.15 -1.34 1.40
C GLN A 72 14.29 -1.69 2.88
N ALA A 73 13.54 -1.00 3.76
CA ALA A 73 13.50 -1.34 5.19
C ALA A 73 13.01 -2.77 5.43
N ALA A 74 12.02 -3.24 4.68
CA ALA A 74 11.54 -4.61 4.75
C ALA A 74 12.56 -5.63 4.24
N GLN A 75 13.30 -5.35 3.17
CA GLN A 75 14.39 -6.21 2.68
C GLN A 75 15.48 -6.35 3.75
N ALA A 76 15.92 -5.24 4.35
CA ALA A 76 16.89 -5.25 5.44
C ALA A 76 16.39 -6.08 6.62
N ARG A 77 15.11 -5.92 7.01
CA ARG A 77 14.48 -6.72 8.07
C ARG A 77 14.45 -8.22 7.75
N ALA A 78 14.07 -8.60 6.53
CA ALA A 78 14.04 -10.01 6.12
C ALA A 78 15.45 -10.64 6.15
N GLN A 79 16.46 -9.88 5.70
CA GLN A 79 17.86 -10.31 5.72
C GLN A 79 18.38 -10.48 7.14
N ARG A 80 18.14 -9.51 8.03
CA ARG A 80 18.53 -9.57 9.45
C ARG A 80 17.94 -10.81 10.14
N ARG A 81 16.68 -11.14 9.85
CA ARG A 81 15.98 -12.30 10.41
C ARG A 81 16.33 -13.64 9.75
N GLY A 82 17.14 -13.64 8.69
CA GLY A 82 17.49 -14.85 7.95
C GLY A 82 16.27 -15.58 7.37
N LEU A 83 15.24 -14.82 6.95
CA LEU A 83 14.00 -15.43 6.45
C LEU A 83 14.24 -16.22 5.15
N PRO A 84 13.50 -17.33 4.92
CA PRO A 84 13.55 -18.06 3.66
C PRO A 84 13.28 -17.14 2.46
N PRO A 85 14.00 -17.31 1.33
CA PRO A 85 13.81 -16.47 0.15
C PRO A 85 12.38 -16.54 -0.40
N ALA A 86 11.69 -15.40 -0.42
CA ALA A 86 10.39 -15.23 -1.08
C ALA A 86 10.22 -13.76 -1.51
N PRO A 87 9.30 -13.46 -2.45
CA PRO A 87 9.01 -12.09 -2.82
C PRO A 87 8.54 -11.27 -1.61
N ILE A 88 9.02 -10.04 -1.49
CA ILE A 88 8.56 -9.07 -0.48
C ILE A 88 7.72 -8.02 -1.19
N LEU A 89 6.46 -7.89 -0.80
CA LEU A 89 5.51 -6.90 -1.32
C LEU A 89 5.33 -5.76 -0.32
N CYS A 90 5.44 -4.54 -0.83
CA CYS A 90 5.14 -3.31 -0.09
C CYS A 90 4.20 -2.44 -0.93
N ALA A 91 3.36 -1.66 -0.26
CA ALA A 91 2.52 -0.66 -0.90
C ALA A 91 2.37 0.57 -0.01
N ASP A 92 2.18 1.72 -0.64
CA ASP A 92 1.83 2.98 0.01
C ASP A 92 0.68 3.66 -0.74
N THR A 93 -0.15 4.39 -0.01
CA THR A 93 -1.39 4.98 -0.54
C THR A 93 -1.51 6.40 -0.03
N THR A 94 -1.72 7.34 -0.94
CA THR A 94 -1.95 8.74 -0.61
C THR A 94 -3.19 9.28 -1.31
N VAL A 95 -3.85 10.25 -0.69
CA VAL A 95 -4.95 11.00 -1.28
C VAL A 95 -4.42 12.38 -1.67
N ALA A 96 -4.78 12.86 -2.85
CA ALA A 96 -4.36 14.18 -3.31
C ALA A 96 -5.53 15.00 -3.85
N LEU A 97 -5.65 16.24 -3.38
CA LEU A 97 -6.56 17.25 -3.91
C LEU A 97 -5.74 18.26 -4.70
N GLY A 98 -5.70 18.10 -6.03
CA GLY A 98 -4.77 18.84 -6.87
C GLY A 98 -3.32 18.47 -6.55
N THR A 99 -2.51 19.43 -6.15
CA THR A 99 -1.11 19.21 -5.74
C THR A 99 -0.96 18.92 -4.24
N GLN A 100 -2.02 19.07 -3.45
CA GLN A 100 -1.97 18.90 -2.00
C GLN A 100 -2.08 17.42 -1.63
N ILE A 101 -1.07 16.90 -0.92
CA ILE A 101 -1.10 15.57 -0.30
C ILE A 101 -1.92 15.64 0.98
N LEU A 102 -2.94 14.79 1.08
CA LEU A 102 -3.76 14.60 2.28
C LEU A 102 -3.31 13.32 2.99
N GLY A 103 -2.48 13.51 4.03
CA GLY A 103 -1.96 12.45 4.87
C GLY A 103 -3.02 11.81 5.78
N LYS A 104 -2.56 11.14 6.84
CA LYS A 104 -3.44 10.64 7.90
C LYS A 104 -3.82 11.84 8.79
N PRO A 105 -5.11 12.04 9.08
CA PRO A 105 -5.52 13.12 9.98
C PRO A 105 -4.96 12.90 11.39
N ALA A 106 -4.48 13.97 12.02
CA ALA A 106 -3.91 13.93 13.37
C ALA A 106 -4.98 13.78 14.46
N ASP A 107 -6.14 14.40 14.25
CA ASP A 107 -7.27 14.37 15.16
C ASP A 107 -8.61 14.48 14.40
N ALA A 108 -9.71 14.47 15.16
CA ALA A 108 -11.06 14.57 14.58
C ALA A 108 -11.32 15.90 13.86
N GLN A 109 -10.66 16.98 14.28
CA GLN A 109 -10.82 18.30 13.65
C GLN A 109 -10.09 18.35 12.31
N ASP A 110 -8.88 17.79 12.25
CA ASP A 110 -8.12 17.63 11.01
C ASP A 110 -8.88 16.72 10.01
N ALA A 111 -9.41 15.60 10.49
CA ALA A 111 -10.27 14.73 9.67
C ALA A 111 -11.49 15.48 9.11
N ARG A 112 -12.15 16.32 9.92
CA ARG A 112 -13.28 17.14 9.48
C ARG A 112 -12.86 18.14 8.39
N GLN A 113 -11.70 18.78 8.54
CA GLN A 113 -11.18 19.72 7.54
C GLN A 113 -10.85 19.03 6.22
N MET A 114 -10.15 17.89 6.26
CA MET A 114 -9.86 17.08 5.08
C MET A 114 -11.14 16.67 4.35
N LEU A 115 -12.10 16.05 5.05
CA LEU A 115 -13.33 15.57 4.45
C LEU A 115 -14.22 16.71 3.91
N SER A 116 -14.23 17.85 4.59
CA SER A 116 -14.93 19.05 4.10
C SER A 116 -14.32 19.58 2.81
N ALA A 117 -12.98 19.56 2.69
CA ALA A 117 -12.30 19.97 1.46
C ALA A 117 -12.57 18.99 0.28
N LEU A 118 -12.77 17.71 0.59
CA LEU A 118 -13.13 16.69 -0.41
C LEU A 118 -14.61 16.72 -0.80
N SER A 119 -15.49 17.30 0.03
CA SER A 119 -16.94 17.37 -0.20
C SER A 119 -17.28 18.03 -1.54
N GLY A 120 -18.07 17.35 -2.36
CA GLY A 120 -18.48 17.82 -3.69
C GLY A 120 -17.35 17.89 -4.73
N CYS A 121 -16.13 17.47 -4.38
CA CYS A 121 -14.95 17.53 -5.23
C CYS A 121 -14.56 16.15 -5.76
N SER A 122 -13.74 16.17 -6.82
CA SER A 122 -13.00 15.00 -7.28
C SER A 122 -11.54 15.09 -6.82
N HIS A 123 -11.03 14.02 -6.25
CA HIS A 123 -9.63 13.88 -5.80
C HIS A 123 -9.00 12.63 -6.37
N GLU A 124 -7.66 12.59 -6.37
CA GLU A 124 -6.90 11.41 -6.76
C GLU A 124 -6.58 10.55 -5.52
N VAL A 125 -6.66 9.24 -5.68
CA VAL A 125 -6.08 8.26 -4.77
C VAL A 125 -5.00 7.52 -5.54
N LEU A 126 -3.77 7.65 -5.04
CA LEU A 126 -2.59 7.08 -5.67
C LEU A 126 -2.06 5.98 -4.77
N THR A 127 -1.94 4.77 -5.33
CA THR A 127 -1.31 3.65 -4.62
C THR A 127 -0.16 3.10 -5.44
N ALA A 128 1.05 3.19 -4.88
CA ALA A 128 2.21 2.52 -5.42
C ALA A 128 2.34 1.13 -4.76
N VAL A 129 2.68 0.14 -5.58
CA VAL A 129 3.00 -1.23 -5.13
C VAL A 129 4.37 -1.60 -5.67
N ALA A 130 5.23 -2.13 -4.82
CA ALA A 130 6.56 -2.58 -5.17
C ALA A 130 6.82 -4.00 -4.66
N VAL A 131 7.58 -4.76 -5.44
CA VAL A 131 7.98 -6.13 -5.14
C VAL A 131 9.49 -6.24 -5.23
N ALA A 132 10.12 -6.71 -4.16
CA ALA A 132 11.50 -7.18 -4.18
C ALA A 132 11.51 -8.69 -4.43
N TRP A 133 12.21 -9.10 -5.47
CA TRP A 133 12.39 -10.51 -5.81
C TRP A 133 13.56 -11.13 -5.03
N PRO A 134 13.48 -12.42 -4.66
CA PRO A 134 14.59 -13.08 -3.98
C PRO A 134 15.84 -13.12 -4.89
N PRO A 135 17.07 -13.06 -4.35
CA PRO A 135 18.30 -12.97 -5.16
C PRO A 135 18.50 -14.09 -6.17
N ALA A 136 18.06 -15.32 -5.85
CA ALA A 136 18.12 -16.46 -6.76
C ALA A 136 17.14 -16.36 -7.96
N TRP A 137 16.23 -15.38 -7.92
CA TRP A 137 15.26 -15.11 -8.96
C TRP A 137 15.80 -14.10 -9.97
N HIS A 138 16.78 -14.52 -10.76
CA HIS A 138 17.11 -13.83 -11.99
C HIS A 138 16.17 -14.32 -13.10
N THR A 139 15.33 -13.43 -13.61
CA THR A 139 14.63 -13.64 -14.88
C THR A 139 15.66 -13.40 -15.98
N GLY A 140 16.03 -14.44 -16.73
CA GLY A 140 17.02 -14.37 -17.82
C GLY A 140 16.66 -13.44 -19.00
N GLN A 141 15.80 -12.44 -18.77
CA GLN A 141 15.37 -11.41 -19.72
C GLN A 141 15.55 -9.98 -19.16
N GLY A 142 16.28 -9.81 -18.06
CA GLY A 142 16.66 -8.50 -17.50
C GLY A 142 18.16 -8.24 -17.64
N ARG A 143 18.52 -7.03 -18.05
CA ARG A 143 19.91 -6.57 -18.28
C ARG A 143 20.88 -7.01 -17.16
N PRO A 144 22.11 -7.45 -17.49
CA PRO A 144 23.08 -7.87 -16.47
C PRO A 144 23.48 -6.66 -15.62
N GLY A 145 23.25 -6.73 -14.29
CA GLY A 145 23.81 -5.74 -13.36
C GLY A 145 23.07 -5.41 -12.05
N GLN A 146 22.01 -6.12 -11.62
CA GLN A 146 21.37 -5.82 -10.31
C GLN A 146 21.03 -7.10 -9.56
N GLY A 147 21.61 -7.28 -8.36
CA GLY A 147 21.13 -8.26 -7.39
C GLY A 147 19.69 -7.92 -6.96
N GLY A 148 18.83 -8.92 -6.84
CA GLY A 148 17.45 -8.80 -6.34
C GLY A 148 16.64 -7.70 -7.04
N ALA A 149 16.09 -7.97 -8.23
CA ALA A 149 15.31 -6.99 -8.97
C ALA A 149 14.16 -6.41 -8.10
N VAL A 150 14.07 -5.09 -8.01
CA VAL A 150 12.89 -4.39 -7.46
C VAL A 150 12.04 -3.92 -8.63
N VAL A 151 10.76 -4.27 -8.62
CA VAL A 151 9.78 -3.81 -9.61
C VAL A 151 8.69 -3.02 -8.92
N GLN A 152 8.16 -1.99 -9.59
CA GLN A 152 7.14 -1.12 -9.02
C GLN A 152 6.10 -0.73 -10.07
N ALA A 153 4.86 -0.56 -9.63
CA ALA A 153 3.77 0.00 -10.40
C ALA A 153 3.04 1.08 -9.59
N LEU A 154 2.36 2.00 -10.29
CA LEU A 154 1.53 3.04 -9.69
C LEU A 154 0.12 2.92 -10.26
N SER A 155 -0.86 2.81 -9.37
CA SER A 155 -2.28 2.90 -9.71
C SER A 155 -2.80 4.27 -9.32
N VAL A 156 -3.47 4.95 -10.25
CA VAL A 156 -4.10 6.26 -10.01
C VAL A 156 -5.59 6.09 -10.24
N SER A 157 -6.37 6.45 -9.24
CA SER A 157 -7.84 6.44 -9.32
C SER A 157 -8.37 7.81 -8.96
N ARG A 158 -9.50 8.20 -9.56
CA ARG A 158 -10.24 9.41 -9.19
C ARG A 158 -11.48 9.00 -8.40
N VAL A 159 -11.68 9.67 -7.27
CA VAL A 159 -12.87 9.50 -6.43
C VAL A 159 -13.59 10.83 -6.37
N GLN A 160 -14.89 10.81 -6.61
CA GLN A 160 -15.74 11.98 -6.47
C GLN A 160 -16.63 11.79 -5.25
N PHE A 161 -16.60 12.74 -4.32
CA PHE A 161 -17.56 12.79 -3.23
C PHE A 161 -18.82 13.55 -3.67
N ALA A 162 -19.97 13.12 -3.14
CA ALA A 162 -21.16 13.93 -3.15
C ALA A 162 -20.94 15.20 -2.30
N ALA A 163 -21.79 16.21 -2.48
CA ALA A 163 -21.85 17.31 -1.51
C ALA A 163 -22.33 16.75 -0.17
N LEU A 164 -21.45 16.74 0.82
CA LEU A 164 -21.70 16.20 2.15
C LEU A 164 -22.44 17.24 3.01
N ASP A 165 -23.54 16.83 3.63
CA ASP A 165 -24.18 17.61 4.67
C ASP A 165 -23.46 17.44 6.02
N ALA A 166 -23.65 18.41 6.92
CA ALA A 166 -23.04 18.36 8.24
C ALA A 166 -23.41 17.09 9.04
N PRO A 167 -24.67 16.62 9.06
CA PRO A 167 -25.03 15.39 9.77
C PRO A 167 -24.28 14.13 9.29
N THR A 168 -24.09 13.99 7.98
CA THR A 168 -23.34 12.85 7.40
C THR A 168 -21.88 12.92 7.81
N LEU A 169 -21.26 14.10 7.69
CA LEU A 169 -19.86 14.30 8.07
C LEU A 169 -19.64 14.02 9.55
N GLU A 170 -20.46 14.56 10.44
CA GLU A 170 -20.33 14.34 11.89
C GLU A 170 -20.52 12.88 12.29
N ARG A 171 -21.48 12.18 11.66
CA ARG A 171 -21.67 10.74 11.89
C ARG A 171 -20.43 9.94 11.49
N TYR A 172 -19.82 10.29 10.36
CA TYR A 172 -18.61 9.64 9.89
C TYR A 172 -17.42 9.93 10.82
N ILE A 173 -17.23 11.18 11.26
CA ILE A 173 -16.19 11.54 12.23
C ILE A 173 -16.36 10.79 13.55
N ALA A 174 -17.60 10.73 14.09
CA ALA A 174 -17.92 10.04 15.33
C ALA A 174 -17.67 8.52 15.26
N SER A 175 -17.69 7.92 14.07
CA SER A 175 -17.40 6.49 13.88
C SER A 175 -15.94 6.12 14.14
N GLY A 176 -15.01 7.09 14.07
CA GLY A 176 -13.57 6.84 14.15
C GLY A 176 -12.96 6.17 12.90
N GLU A 177 -13.76 5.86 11.86
CA GLU A 177 -13.25 5.16 10.68
C GLU A 177 -12.21 6.00 9.91
N TRP A 178 -12.12 7.30 10.13
CA TRP A 178 -11.07 8.16 9.56
C TRP A 178 -9.64 7.83 10.05
N GLN A 179 -9.50 7.20 11.21
CA GLN A 179 -8.20 6.99 11.85
C GLN A 179 -7.28 6.11 10.99
N GLY A 180 -6.02 6.56 10.87
CA GLY A 180 -4.95 5.84 10.17
C GLY A 180 -5.13 5.72 8.65
N LYS A 181 -5.99 6.55 8.02
CA LYS A 181 -6.26 6.51 6.58
C LYS A 181 -5.88 7.85 5.93
N ALA A 182 -5.19 7.78 4.79
CA ALA A 182 -4.90 8.96 3.99
C ALA A 182 -6.21 9.64 3.55
N GLY A 183 -6.28 10.97 3.64
CA GLY A 183 -7.50 11.75 3.39
C GLY A 183 -8.64 11.48 4.39
N GLY A 184 -8.40 10.73 5.46
CA GLY A 184 -9.37 10.48 6.51
C GLY A 184 -10.55 9.58 6.11
N TYR A 185 -10.47 8.78 5.03
CA TYR A 185 -11.56 7.88 4.67
C TYR A 185 -11.19 6.48 4.19
N GLY A 186 -12.13 5.54 4.35
CA GLY A 186 -12.01 4.16 3.86
C GLY A 186 -13.16 3.80 2.92
N ILE A 187 -12.88 3.66 1.62
CA ILE A 187 -13.93 3.47 0.60
C ILE A 187 -14.81 2.22 0.82
N GLN A 188 -14.28 1.19 1.47
CA GLN A 188 -14.98 -0.07 1.73
C GLN A 188 -15.90 -0.05 2.96
N GLY A 189 -15.90 1.04 3.74
CA GLY A 189 -16.68 1.17 4.97
C GLY A 189 -17.75 2.25 4.87
N LEU A 190 -17.99 2.97 5.97
CA LEU A 190 -19.06 3.97 6.05
C LEU A 190 -18.88 5.10 5.03
N ALA A 191 -17.65 5.37 4.60
CA ALA A 191 -17.38 6.39 3.60
C ALA A 191 -17.98 6.08 2.21
N ALA A 192 -18.38 4.83 1.94
CA ALA A 192 -19.02 4.46 0.68
C ALA A 192 -20.27 5.31 0.38
N VAL A 193 -21.01 5.76 1.40
CA VAL A 193 -22.19 6.62 1.22
C VAL A 193 -21.85 8.04 0.80
N MET A 194 -20.58 8.45 0.97
CA MET A 194 -20.06 9.77 0.58
C MET A 194 -19.58 9.78 -0.88
N VAL A 195 -19.36 8.62 -1.49
CA VAL A 195 -18.75 8.47 -2.82
C VAL A 195 -19.83 8.47 -3.91
N ALA A 196 -19.81 9.49 -4.77
CA ALA A 196 -20.72 9.61 -5.90
C ALA A 196 -20.20 8.86 -7.14
N HIS A 197 -18.88 8.86 -7.36
CA HIS A 197 -18.28 8.23 -8.54
C HIS A 197 -16.84 7.76 -8.26
N ILE A 198 -16.44 6.71 -8.98
CA ILE A 198 -15.10 6.14 -8.94
C ILE A 198 -14.65 5.87 -10.37
N GLU A 199 -13.45 6.35 -10.72
CA GLU A 199 -12.77 6.05 -11.97
C GLU A 199 -11.40 5.44 -11.65
N GLY A 200 -11.09 4.26 -12.21
CA GLY A 200 -9.84 3.55 -11.98
C GLY A 200 -10.02 2.27 -11.15
N SER A 201 -9.14 2.05 -10.17
CA SER A 201 -9.03 0.79 -9.44
C SER A 201 -9.59 0.90 -8.02
N TYR A 202 -10.75 0.27 -7.77
CA TYR A 202 -11.34 0.16 -6.43
C TYR A 202 -10.35 -0.48 -5.43
N SER A 203 -9.66 -1.56 -5.83
CA SER A 203 -8.62 -2.19 -4.99
C SER A 203 -7.43 -1.26 -4.74
N GLY A 204 -7.06 -0.44 -5.73
CA GLY A 204 -6.06 0.61 -5.60
C GLY A 204 -6.46 1.65 -4.54
N ILE A 205 -7.72 2.08 -4.54
CA ILE A 205 -8.26 3.03 -3.54
C ILE A 205 -8.29 2.41 -2.14
N MET A 206 -8.68 1.14 -2.02
CA MET A 206 -8.63 0.41 -0.73
C MET A 206 -7.20 0.28 -0.17
N GLY A 207 -6.20 0.34 -1.04
CA GLY A 207 -4.80 0.47 -0.70
C GLY A 207 -3.87 -0.62 -1.25
N LEU A 208 -4.36 -1.49 -2.14
CA LEU A 208 -3.51 -2.44 -2.89
C LEU A 208 -4.11 -2.69 -4.28
N PRO A 209 -3.51 -2.16 -5.37
CA PRO A 209 -4.04 -2.31 -6.72
C PRO A 209 -3.80 -3.75 -7.20
N LEU A 210 -4.84 -4.57 -7.17
CA LEU A 210 -4.73 -6.02 -7.36
C LEU A 210 -4.28 -6.41 -8.78
N TYR A 211 -4.71 -5.66 -9.79
CA TYR A 211 -4.28 -5.89 -11.17
C TYR A 211 -2.75 -5.71 -11.31
N GLU A 212 -2.24 -4.55 -10.88
CA GLU A 212 -0.82 -4.23 -10.92
C GLU A 212 -0.02 -5.18 -10.02
N THR A 213 -0.55 -5.49 -8.83
CA THR A 213 0.05 -6.48 -7.91
C THR A 213 0.21 -7.85 -8.58
N HIS A 214 -0.84 -8.34 -9.23
CA HIS A 214 -0.79 -9.60 -9.96
C HIS A 214 0.23 -9.53 -11.10
N GLN A 215 0.25 -8.45 -11.88
CA GLN A 215 1.20 -8.29 -12.99
C GLN A 215 2.66 -8.30 -12.50
N LEU A 216 2.95 -7.65 -11.37
CA LEU A 216 4.27 -7.65 -10.76
C LEU A 216 4.67 -9.02 -10.22
N LEU A 217 3.74 -9.85 -9.78
CA LEU A 217 4.01 -11.19 -9.23
C LEU A 217 3.87 -12.33 -10.25
N ARG A 218 3.27 -12.06 -11.41
CA ARG A 218 2.95 -13.08 -12.42
C ARG A 218 4.14 -13.99 -12.78
N PRO A 219 5.36 -13.48 -13.05
CA PRO A 219 6.48 -14.36 -13.36
C PRO A 219 6.76 -15.39 -12.25
N TRP A 220 6.54 -15.01 -10.99
CA TRP A 220 6.74 -15.86 -9.82
C TRP A 220 5.74 -17.00 -9.81
N LEU A 221 4.47 -16.62 -9.91
CA LEU A 221 3.33 -17.53 -9.85
C LEU A 221 3.39 -18.54 -11.00
N GLU A 222 3.82 -18.11 -12.18
CA GLU A 222 4.00 -18.99 -13.34
C GLU A 222 5.07 -20.05 -13.11
N ARG A 223 6.27 -19.74 -12.58
CA ARG A 223 7.25 -20.80 -12.31
C ARG A 223 6.82 -21.74 -11.18
N GLN A 224 6.16 -21.22 -10.15
CA GLN A 224 5.57 -22.04 -9.08
C GLN A 224 4.49 -23.01 -9.59
N ASN A 225 3.90 -22.74 -10.77
CA ASN A 225 3.00 -23.66 -11.47
C ASN A 225 3.77 -24.64 -12.36
N LEU A 226 4.85 -24.22 -13.02
CA LEU A 226 5.68 -25.08 -13.87
C LEU A 226 6.43 -26.17 -13.09
N GLU A 227 6.95 -25.84 -11.90
CA GLU A 227 7.61 -26.81 -11.00
C GLU A 227 6.65 -27.87 -10.43
N ARG A 228 5.35 -27.78 -10.74
CA ARG A 228 4.31 -28.74 -10.36
C ARG A 228 3.83 -29.63 -11.50
N SER A 229 4.17 -29.32 -12.76
CA SER A 229 3.79 -30.20 -13.87
C SER A 229 4.59 -31.51 -13.77
N PRO A 230 3.94 -32.68 -13.80
CA PRO A 230 4.57 -33.98 -13.63
C PRO A 230 5.59 -34.31 -14.72
#